data_AF-A0A644YV09-F1
#
_entry.id   AF-A0A644YV09-F1
#
_cell.length_a   1.000
_cell.length_b   1.000
_cell.length_c   1.000
_cell.angle_alpha   90.00
_cell.angle_beta   90.00
_cell.angle_gamma   90.00
#
_symmetry.space_group_name_H-M   'P 1'
#
loop_
_entity.id
_entity.type
_entity.pdbx_description
1 polymer ?
#
loop_
_entity_poly.entity_id
_entity_poly.type
_entity_poly.pdbx_seq_one_letter_code
_entity_poly.pdbx_strand_id
1 'polypeptide(L)'
;MEVSDQIIKVLDNLSEKVGIAVDWSQQNILPYLQELMAKYINYEIMTSIVWIIVMFVLCAVFFLVAKAFSKRAKKDEWDEDSPNCWAAIAGWVIFGILSFASIFVIVTQTMDIVRCVTFPEMQIIEYLNQLASSK
;
A
#
# COMPACT_ATOMS: atom_id res chain seq x y z
N MET A 1 -19.62 19.27 8.87
CA MET A 1 -21.00 18.86 8.54
C MET A 1 -21.12 18.38 7.09
N GLU A 2 -20.35 18.89 6.13
CA GLU A 2 -20.40 18.43 4.72
C GLU A 2 -19.99 16.95 4.52
N VAL A 3 -19.01 16.47 5.28
CA VAL A 3 -18.49 15.08 5.21
C VAL A 3 -19.56 14.03 5.49
N SER A 4 -20.48 14.31 6.43
CA SER A 4 -21.50 13.32 6.82
C SER A 4 -22.54 13.12 5.73
N ASP A 5 -22.96 14.19 5.03
CA ASP A 5 -23.99 14.10 4.01
C ASP A 5 -23.52 13.36 2.74
N GLN A 6 -22.25 13.52 2.34
CA GLN A 6 -21.71 12.78 1.19
C GLN A 6 -21.63 11.29 1.46
N ILE A 7 -21.19 10.92 2.67
CA ILE A 7 -21.10 9.53 3.08
C ILE A 7 -22.50 8.91 3.18
N ILE A 8 -23.47 9.62 3.77
CA ILE A 8 -24.86 9.14 3.86
C ILE A 8 -25.42 8.87 2.45
N LYS A 9 -25.21 9.78 1.49
CA LYS A 9 -25.65 9.57 0.10
C LYS A 9 -25.08 8.32 -0.55
N VAL A 10 -23.81 8.02 -0.30
CA VAL A 10 -23.16 6.84 -0.88
C VAL A 10 -23.68 5.56 -0.22
N LEU A 11 -23.82 5.59 1.11
CA LEU A 11 -24.43 4.51 1.87
C LEU A 11 -25.89 4.26 1.45
N ASP A 12 -26.68 5.31 1.21
CA ASP A 12 -28.05 5.20 0.68
C ASP A 12 -28.06 4.49 -0.68
N ASN A 13 -27.19 4.92 -1.59
CA ASN A 13 -27.08 4.33 -2.93
C ASN A 13 -26.62 2.85 -2.88
N LEU A 14 -25.76 2.49 -1.93
CA LEU A 14 -25.44 1.09 -1.65
C LEU A 14 -26.60 0.31 -1.05
N SER A 15 -27.32 0.92 -0.11
CA SER A 15 -28.44 0.30 0.58
C SER A 15 -29.55 -0.06 -0.42
N GLU A 16 -29.81 0.83 -1.38
CA GLU A 16 -30.68 0.60 -2.53
C GLU A 16 -30.17 -0.54 -3.43
N LYS A 17 -28.87 -0.55 -3.77
CA LYS A 17 -28.28 -1.61 -4.60
C LYS A 17 -28.28 -2.99 -3.93
N VAL A 18 -28.12 -3.03 -2.61
CA VAL A 18 -28.12 -4.28 -1.84
C VAL A 18 -29.54 -4.70 -1.41
N GLY A 19 -30.54 -3.83 -1.61
CA GLY A 19 -31.94 -4.08 -1.27
C GLY A 19 -32.23 -4.01 0.23
N ILE A 20 -31.40 -3.30 1.00
CA ILE A 20 -31.53 -3.13 2.45
C ILE A 20 -31.94 -1.68 2.71
N ALA A 21 -33.13 -1.44 3.25
CA ALA A 21 -33.51 -0.12 3.74
C ALA A 21 -32.85 0.10 5.11
N VAL A 22 -31.87 1.01 5.19
CA VAL A 22 -31.24 1.41 6.45
C VAL A 22 -32.00 2.58 7.04
N ASP A 23 -32.53 2.42 8.26
CA ASP A 23 -33.20 3.50 8.98
C ASP A 23 -32.15 4.39 9.68
N TRP A 24 -31.73 5.46 9.00
CA TRP A 24 -30.75 6.43 9.50
C TRP A 24 -31.21 7.25 10.71
N SER A 25 -32.50 7.19 11.07
CA SER A 25 -33.07 7.93 12.20
C SER A 25 -32.74 7.31 13.56
N GLN A 26 -32.22 6.07 13.57
CA GLN A 26 -31.73 5.45 14.79
C GLN A 26 -30.55 6.25 15.35
N GLN A 27 -30.75 6.82 16.56
CA GLN A 27 -29.88 7.77 17.25
C GLN A 27 -28.38 7.43 17.31
N ASN A 28 -28.00 6.18 17.04
CA ASN A 28 -26.63 5.68 17.21
C ASN A 28 -25.96 5.17 15.92
N ILE A 29 -26.65 5.09 14.77
CA ILE A 29 -26.06 4.49 13.55
C ILE A 29 -25.04 5.44 12.89
N LEU A 30 -25.38 6.72 12.77
CA LEU A 30 -24.51 7.74 12.20
C LEU A 30 -23.16 7.88 12.93
N PRO A 31 -23.12 8.06 14.26
CA PRO A 31 -21.86 8.19 14.99
C PRO A 31 -21.02 6.90 14.93
N TYR A 32 -21.67 5.74 14.95
CA TYR A 32 -20.98 4.46 14.81
C TYR A 32 -20.30 4.31 13.43
N LEU A 33 -20.99 4.71 12.36
CA LEU A 33 -20.41 4.67 11.01
C LEU A 33 -19.25 5.65 10.87
N GLN A 34 -19.37 6.86 11.42
CA GLN A 34 -18.26 7.81 11.47
C GLN A 34 -17.02 7.22 12.15
N GLU A 35 -17.22 6.52 13.26
CA GLU A 35 -16.13 5.86 13.98
C GLU A 35 -15.52 4.69 13.16
N LEU A 36 -16.36 3.89 12.50
CA LEU A 36 -15.92 2.78 11.67
C LEU A 36 -15.10 3.26 10.46
N MET A 37 -15.55 4.33 9.82
CA MET A 37 -14.85 4.95 8.70
C MET A 37 -13.50 5.55 9.12
N ALA A 38 -13.45 6.22 10.27
CA ALA A 38 -12.19 6.72 10.82
C ALA A 38 -11.21 5.58 11.12
N LYS A 39 -11.70 4.46 11.66
CA LYS A 39 -10.89 3.24 11.88
C LYS A 39 -10.39 2.66 10.55
N TYR A 40 -11.21 2.62 9.51
CA TYR A 40 -10.83 2.14 8.19
C TYR A 40 -9.73 3.01 7.55
N ILE A 41 -9.89 4.34 7.57
CA ILE A 41 -8.88 5.27 7.03
C ILE A 41 -7.55 5.09 7.77
N ASN A 42 -7.59 4.99 9.10
CA ASN A 42 -6.38 4.73 9.89
C ASN A 42 -5.74 3.37 9.55
N TYR A 43 -6.54 2.33 9.33
CA TYR A 43 -6.03 1.03 8.90
C TYR A 43 -5.31 1.11 7.54
N GLU A 44 -5.87 1.85 6.58
CA GLU A 44 -5.29 2.03 5.25
C GLU A 44 -3.95 2.78 5.32
N ILE A 45 -3.90 3.85 6.13
CA ILE A 45 -2.66 4.61 6.38
C ILE A 45 -1.61 3.70 7.02
N MET A 46 -1.98 2.94 8.05
CA MET A 46 -1.06 2.04 8.74
C MET A 46 -0.54 0.95 7.81
N THR A 47 -1.40 0.37 6.97
CA THR A 47 -1.01 -0.65 5.99
C THR A 47 -0.03 -0.08 4.97
N SER A 48 -0.28 1.13 4.46
CA SER A 48 0.64 1.81 3.54
C SER A 48 2.02 2.08 4.18
N ILE A 49 2.06 2.49 5.45
CA ILE A 49 3.31 2.68 6.20
C ILE A 49 4.06 1.35 6.36
N VAL A 50 3.35 0.26 6.68
CA VAL A 50 3.96 -1.07 6.80
C VAL A 50 4.61 -1.50 5.49
N TRP A 51 3.95 -1.29 4.35
CA TRP A 51 4.53 -1.59 3.03
C TRP A 51 5.81 -0.81 2.73
N ILE A 52 5.88 0.47 3.12
CA ILE A 52 7.10 1.28 2.99
C ILE A 52 8.24 0.68 3.83
N ILE A 53 7.96 0.29 5.08
CA ILE A 53 8.96 -0.34 5.96
C ILE A 53 9.45 -1.66 5.38
N VAL A 54 8.54 -2.51 4.89
CA VAL A 54 8.87 -3.80 4.27
C VAL A 54 9.79 -3.60 3.07
N MET A 55 9.51 -2.62 2.19
CA MET A 55 10.38 -2.32 1.06
C MET A 55 11.78 -1.88 1.50
N PHE A 56 11.87 -1.05 2.53
CA PHE A 56 13.16 -0.62 3.07
C PHE A 56 14.00 -1.79 3.61
N VAL A 57 13.38 -2.69 4.37
CA VAL A 57 14.03 -3.90 4.89
C VAL A 57 14.48 -4.82 3.76
N LEU A 58 13.63 -5.06 2.76
CA LEU A 58 13.97 -5.88 1.60
C LEU A 58 15.17 -5.29 0.84
N CYS A 59 15.16 -3.99 0.53
CA CYS A 59 16.29 -3.31 -0.10
C CYS A 59 17.58 -3.49 0.71
N ALA A 60 17.54 -3.35 2.03
CA ALA A 60 18.71 -3.54 2.88
C ALA A 60 19.25 -4.98 2.82
N VAL A 61 18.37 -5.99 2.83
CA VAL A 61 18.76 -7.40 2.71
C VAL A 61 19.41 -7.68 1.35
N PHE A 62 18.79 -7.25 0.25
CA PHE A 62 19.35 -7.44 -1.09
C PHE A 62 20.71 -6.74 -1.26
N PHE A 63 20.89 -5.55 -0.68
CA PHE A 63 22.16 -4.86 -0.67
C PHE A 63 23.26 -5.66 0.05
N LEU A 64 22.95 -6.22 1.23
CA LEU A 64 23.88 -7.06 1.98
C LEU A 64 24.26 -8.33 1.21
N VAL A 65 23.30 -8.94 0.53
CA VAL A 65 23.53 -10.12 -0.33
C VAL A 65 24.44 -9.76 -1.51
N ALA A 66 24.15 -8.70 -2.26
CA ALA A 66 24.98 -8.24 -3.36
C ALA A 66 26.42 -7.90 -2.91
N LYS A 67 26.57 -7.27 -1.74
CA LYS A 67 27.86 -6.99 -1.12
C LYS A 67 28.60 -8.26 -0.70
N ALA A 68 27.90 -9.28 -0.21
CA ALA A 68 28.50 -10.56 0.15
C ALA A 68 29.04 -11.30 -1.09
N PHE A 69 28.29 -11.33 -2.20
CA PHE A 69 28.77 -11.88 -3.47
C PHE A 69 29.99 -11.13 -4.01
N SER A 70 29.97 -9.80 -3.96
CA SER A 70 31.11 -8.96 -4.36
C SER A 70 32.36 -9.21 -3.53
N LYS A 71 32.19 -9.47 -2.22
CA LYS A 71 33.32 -9.80 -1.34
C LYS A 71 33.92 -11.17 -1.67
N ARG A 72 33.10 -12.12 -2.13
CA ARG A 72 33.57 -13.42 -2.61
C ARG A 72 34.32 -13.28 -3.93
N ALA A 73 33.74 -12.56 -4.90
CA ALA A 73 34.42 -12.26 -6.18
C ALA A 73 35.79 -11.58 -6.00
N LYS A 74 35.89 -10.63 -5.06
CA LYS A 74 37.17 -9.97 -4.71
C LYS A 74 38.23 -10.91 -4.15
N LYS A 75 37.83 -11.98 -3.45
CA LYS A 75 38.78 -12.96 -2.90
C LYS A 75 39.37 -13.83 -3.99
N ASP A 76 38.59 -14.09 -5.04
CA ASP A 76 39.03 -14.82 -6.23
C ASP A 76 39.71 -13.87 -7.25
N GLU A 77 40.25 -12.74 -6.76
CA GLU A 77 40.98 -11.73 -7.55
C GLU A 77 40.24 -11.14 -8.76
N TRP A 78 38.90 -11.21 -8.79
CA TRP A 78 38.09 -10.85 -9.97
C TRP A 78 38.50 -11.62 -11.23
N ASP A 79 38.85 -12.90 -11.08
CA ASP A 79 38.99 -13.79 -12.21
C ASP A 79 37.68 -13.79 -13.03
N GLU A 80 37.75 -13.32 -14.29
CA GLU A 80 36.60 -13.15 -15.18
C GLU A 80 35.93 -14.49 -15.53
N ASP A 81 36.70 -15.59 -15.48
CA ASP A 81 36.20 -16.95 -15.66
C ASP A 81 35.60 -17.55 -14.37
N SER A 82 35.72 -16.85 -13.24
CA SER A 82 35.14 -17.31 -11.98
C SER A 82 33.62 -17.12 -11.97
N PRO A 83 32.84 -18.17 -11.63
CA PRO A 83 31.40 -18.06 -11.47
C PRO A 83 30.99 -17.05 -10.39
N ASN A 84 31.89 -16.74 -9.44
CA ASN A 84 31.64 -15.78 -8.37
C ASN A 84 31.67 -14.32 -8.88
N CYS A 85 32.44 -14.03 -9.94
CA CYS A 85 32.48 -12.71 -10.57
C CYS A 85 31.16 -12.39 -11.28
N TRP A 86 30.67 -13.32 -12.11
CA TRP A 86 29.37 -13.21 -12.78
C TRP A 86 28.20 -13.12 -11.79
N ALA A 87 28.22 -13.91 -10.71
CA ALA A 87 27.21 -13.84 -9.66
C ALA A 87 27.18 -12.48 -8.95
N ALA A 88 28.34 -11.84 -8.75
CA ALA A 88 28.42 -10.51 -8.15
C ALA A 88 27.84 -9.43 -9.07
N ILE A 89 28.18 -9.46 -10.37
CA ILE A 89 27.64 -8.53 -11.38
C ILE A 89 26.12 -8.69 -11.48
N ALA A 90 25.63 -9.93 -11.63
CA ALA A 90 24.20 -10.23 -11.67
C ALA A 90 23.48 -9.75 -10.40
N GLY A 91 24.09 -9.93 -9.22
CA GLY A 91 23.55 -9.46 -7.96
C GLY A 91 23.35 -7.93 -7.91
N TRP A 92 24.31 -7.15 -8.43
CA TRP A 92 24.17 -5.68 -8.50
C TRP A 92 23.14 -5.22 -9.53
N VAL A 93 23.06 -5.90 -10.68
CA VAL A 93 22.05 -5.59 -11.71
C VAL A 93 20.65 -5.84 -11.15
N ILE A 94 20.43 -6.99 -10.49
CA ILE A 94 19.15 -7.33 -9.85
C ILE A 94 18.82 -6.33 -8.74
N PHE A 95 19.80 -5.97 -7.91
CA PHE A 95 19.61 -4.96 -6.87
C PHE A 95 19.20 -3.60 -7.45
N GLY A 96 19.82 -3.18 -8.56
CA GLY A 96 19.46 -1.96 -9.27
C GLY A 96 18.00 -1.97 -9.73
N ILE A 97 17.58 -3.03 -10.42
CA ILE A 97 16.20 -3.18 -10.92
C ILE A 97 15.19 -3.19 -9.76
N LEU A 98 15.46 -3.96 -8.70
CA LEU A 98 14.60 -4.02 -7.53
C LEU A 98 14.51 -2.66 -6.83
N SER A 99 15.62 -1.93 -6.72
CA SER A 99 15.62 -0.58 -6.11
C SER A 99 14.74 0.40 -6.89
N PHE A 100 14.78 0.34 -8.23
CA PHE A 100 13.87 1.14 -9.06
C PHE A 100 12.40 0.77 -8.84
N ALA A 101 12.07 -0.52 -8.78
CA ALA A 101 10.71 -0.97 -8.50
C ALA A 101 10.24 -0.54 -7.09
N SER A 102 11.10 -0.63 -6.08
CA SER A 102 10.79 -0.19 -4.72
C SER A 102 10.52 1.31 -4.63
N ILE A 103 11.26 2.14 -5.38
CA ILE A 103 10.99 3.59 -5.46
C ILE A 103 9.58 3.84 -6.02
N PHE A 104 9.21 3.12 -7.08
CA PHE A 104 7.88 3.24 -7.67
C PHE A 104 6.77 2.90 -6.65
N VAL A 105 6.91 1.79 -5.91
CA VAL A 105 5.96 1.40 -4.86
C VAL A 105 5.89 2.41 -3.71
N ILE A 106 7.01 3.02 -3.33
CA ILE A 106 7.02 4.06 -2.29
C ILE A 106 6.23 5.29 -2.76
N VAL A 107 6.36 5.67 -4.03
CA VAL A 107 5.60 6.79 -4.60
C VAL A 107 4.10 6.47 -4.57
N THR A 108 3.68 5.26 -4.98
CA THR A 108 2.25 4.88 -4.94
C THR A 108 1.70 4.88 -3.51
N GLN A 109 2.40 4.28 -2.55
CA GLN A 109 1.92 4.28 -1.15
C GLN A 109 1.90 5.68 -0.53
N THR A 110 2.81 6.56 -0.94
CA THR A 110 2.78 7.95 -0.47
C THR A 110 1.56 8.69 -1.02
N MET A 111 1.21 8.47 -2.28
CA MET A 111 0.00 9.04 -2.89
C MET A 111 -1.27 8.51 -2.19
N ASP A 112 -1.31 7.23 -1.84
CA ASP A 112 -2.43 6.63 -1.09
C ASP A 112 -2.59 7.27 0.30
N ILE A 113 -1.48 7.47 1.03
CA ILE A 113 -1.50 8.16 2.32
C ILE A 113 -1.98 9.62 2.15
N VAL A 114 -1.48 10.34 1.15
CA VAL A 114 -1.91 11.71 0.86
C VAL A 114 -3.41 11.76 0.56
N ARG A 115 -3.92 10.80 -0.21
CA ARG A 115 -5.35 10.69 -0.52
C ARG A 115 -6.19 10.41 0.72
N CYS A 116 -5.72 9.52 1.60
CA CYS A 116 -6.37 9.21 2.88
C CYS A 116 -6.45 10.43 3.82
N VAL A 117 -5.44 11.31 3.80
CA VAL A 117 -5.42 12.52 4.64
C VAL A 117 -6.21 13.68 4.03
N THR A 118 -6.16 13.85 2.70
CA THR A 118 -6.79 15.00 2.02
C THR A 118 -8.25 14.77 1.65
N PHE A 119 -8.60 13.57 1.19
CA PHE A 119 -9.96 13.20 0.75
C PHE A 119 -10.34 11.80 1.26
N PRO A 120 -10.45 11.62 2.59
CA PRO A 120 -10.81 10.33 3.20
C PRO A 120 -12.12 9.75 2.67
N GLU A 121 -13.08 10.62 2.36
CA GLU A 121 -14.40 10.26 1.84
C GLU A 121 -14.31 9.54 0.48
N MET A 122 -13.43 9.99 -0.42
CA MET A 122 -13.26 9.34 -1.73
C MET A 122 -12.80 7.89 -1.61
N GLN A 123 -11.89 7.60 -0.67
CA GLN A 123 -11.37 6.24 -0.45
C GLN A 123 -12.47 5.29 0.00
N ILE A 124 -13.36 5.76 0.88
CA ILE A 124 -14.50 5.00 1.37
C ILE A 124 -15.49 4.74 0.23
N ILE A 125 -15.82 5.77 -0.55
CA ILE A 125 -16.75 5.66 -1.68
C ILE A 125 -16.23 4.66 -2.73
N GLU A 126 -14.93 4.67 -3.01
CA GLU A 126 -14.30 3.76 -3.97
C GLU A 126 -14.36 2.31 -3.49
N TYR A 127 -14.05 2.06 -2.21
CA TYR A 127 -14.19 0.73 -1.59
C TYR A 127 -15.63 0.22 -1.63
N LEU A 128 -16.58 1.08 -1.28
CA LEU A 128 -18.01 0.77 -1.31
C LEU A 128 -18.51 0.46 -2.73
N ASN A 129 -18.06 1.22 -3.73
CA ASN A 129 -18.37 0.95 -5.13
C ASN A 129 -17.77 -0.37 -5.64
N GLN A 130 -16.55 -0.73 -5.21
CA GLN A 130 -15.97 -2.04 -5.53
C GLN A 130 -16.80 -3.18 -4.95
N LEU A 131 -17.26 -3.08 -3.70
CA LEU A 131 -18.16 -4.06 -3.09
C LEU A 131 -19.49 -4.18 -3.82
N ALA A 132 -20.06 -3.05 -4.27
CA ALA A 132 -21.31 -3.04 -5.02
C ALA A 132 -21.18 -3.65 -6.42
N SER A 133 -20.02 -3.47 -7.07
CA SER A 133 -19.71 -4.01 -8.40
C SER A 133 -19.29 -5.48 -8.36
N SER A 134 -19.00 -6.03 -7.18
CA SER A 134 -18.56 -7.42 -6.99
C SER A 134 -19.73 -8.41 -6.85
N LYS A 135 -20.98 -7.96 -6.98
CA LYS A 135 -22.20 -8.79 -7.04
C LYS A 135 -22.80 -8.74 -8.44
#